data_AF-A0A7W5MQB1-F1
#
_entry.id   AF-A0A7W5MQB1-F1
#
_cell.length_a   1.000
_cell.length_b   1.000
_cell.length_c   1.000
_cell.angle_alpha   90.00
_cell.angle_beta   90.00
_cell.angle_gamma   90.00
#
_symmetry.space_group_name_H-M   'P 1'
#
loop_
_entity.id
_entity.type
_entity.pdbx_description
1 polymer ?
#
loop_
_entity_poly.entity_id
_entity_poly.type
_entity_poly.pdbx_seq_one_letter_code
_entity_poly.pdbx_strand_id
1 'polypeptide(L)' 'MGRFVSTILIAAAFAYTLVIAFFVVFTVGFFGVRDVTDDLTGLTFFTVVALSPLAVWPYCLRRAAAWRRGEHPPF' A
#
# COMPACT_ATOMS: atom_id res chain seq x y z
N MET A 1 -8.57 -21.35 -10.45
CA MET A 1 -7.31 -20.64 -10.11
C MET A 1 -7.45 -19.11 -10.13
N GLY A 2 -7.85 -18.47 -11.23
CA GLY A 2 -7.83 -17.00 -11.37
C GLY A 2 -8.64 -16.19 -10.34
N ARG A 3 -9.80 -16.69 -9.90
CA ARG A 3 -10.61 -16.05 -8.83
C ARG A 3 -9.89 -16.04 -7.47
N PHE A 4 -9.20 -17.13 -7.13
CA PHE A 4 -8.46 -17.26 -5.87
C PHE A 4 -7.26 -16.29 -5.83
N VAL A 5 -6.48 -16.23 -6.93
CA VAL A 5 -5.35 -15.30 -7.07
C VAL A 5 -5.83 -13.84 -7.01
N SER A 6 -6.94 -13.51 -7.66
CA SER A 6 -7.55 -12.19 -7.58
C SER A 6 -7.95 -11.81 -6.16
N THR A 7 -8.57 -12.71 -5.40
CA THR A 7 -8.95 -12.44 -4.01
C THR A 7 -7.73 -12.25 -3.12
N ILE A 8 -6.68 -13.04 -3.30
CA ILE A 8 -5.42 -12.89 -2.57
C ILE A 8 -4.75 -11.55 -2.85
N LEU A 9 -4.70 -11.11 -4.12
CA LEU A 9 -4.10 -9.82 -4.50
C LEU A 9 -4.82 -8.64 -3.84
N ILE A 10 -6.16 -8.71 -3.76
CA ILE A 10 -6.96 -7.68 -3.10
C ILE A 10 -6.75 -7.72 -1.58
N ALA A 11 -6.74 -8.91 -0.98
CA ALA A 11 -6.49 -9.08 0.44
C ALA A 11 -5.08 -8.62 0.84
N ALA A 12 -4.06 -8.88 0.01
CA ALA A 12 -2.70 -8.42 0.23
C ALA A 12 -2.59 -6.89 0.13
N ALA A 13 -3.24 -6.27 -0.86
CA ALA A 13 -3.30 -4.81 -0.96
C ALA A 13 -3.98 -4.17 0.27
N PHE A 14 -5.06 -4.79 0.76
CA PHE A 14 -5.76 -4.34 1.95
C PHE A 14 -4.89 -4.48 3.21
N ALA A 15 -4.27 -5.65 3.42
CA ALA A 15 -3.36 -5.88 4.54
C ALA A 15 -2.16 -4.92 4.51
N TYR A 16 -1.57 -4.69 3.33
CA TYR A 16 -0.52 -3.69 3.16
C TYR A 16 -0.97 -2.29 3.57
N THR A 17 -2.16 -1.88 3.13
CA THR A 17 -2.73 -0.57 3.49
C THR A 17 -2.92 -0.43 5.00
N LEU A 18 -3.40 -1.48 5.68
CA LEU A 18 -3.53 -1.48 7.15
C LEU A 18 -2.17 -1.38 7.85
N VAL A 19 -1.15 -2.07 7.35
CA VAL A 19 0.22 -1.99 7.90
C VAL A 19 0.76 -0.57 7.73
N ILE A 20 0.62 0.03 6.55
CA ILE A 20 1.06 1.42 6.32
C ILE A 20 0.29 2.39 7.22
N ALA A 21 -1.03 2.26 7.31
CA ALA A 21 -1.85 3.11 8.19
C ALA A 21 -1.42 2.98 9.65
N PHE A 22 -1.16 1.76 10.13
CA PHE A 22 -0.64 1.53 11.47
C PHE A 22 0.72 2.20 11.67
N PHE A 23 1.66 2.05 10.72
CA PHE A 23 2.97 2.72 10.78
C PHE A 23 2.83 4.24 10.86
N VAL A 24 2.00 4.84 10.00
CA VAL A 24 1.74 6.28 9.98
C VAL A 24 1.21 6.76 11.33
N VAL A 25 0.18 6.10 11.85
CA VAL A 25 -0.43 6.46 13.14
C VAL A 25 0.54 6.24 14.29
N PHE A 26 1.29 5.15 14.29
CA PHE A 26 2.28 4.84 15.32
C PHE A 26 3.41 5.88 15.34
N THR A 27 3.98 6.20 14.18
CA THR A 27 5.05 7.19 14.08
C THR A 27 4.58 8.56 14.54
N VAL A 28 3.40 9.02 14.11
CA VAL A 28 2.84 10.31 14.56
C VAL A 28 2.47 10.28 16.04
N GLY A 29 1.92 9.19 16.55
CA GLY A 29 1.52 9.06 17.95
C GLY A 29 2.69 8.96 18.92
N PHE A 30 3.81 8.36 18.49
CA PHE A 30 4.99 8.14 19.34
C PHE A 30 5.99 9.30 19.28
N PHE A 31 6.27 9.83 18.08
CA PHE A 31 7.22 10.93 17.89
C PHE A 31 6.53 12.31 17.90
N GLY A 32 5.22 12.37 17.73
CA GLY A 32 4.51 13.64 17.58
C GLY A 32 4.63 14.21 16.16
N VAL A 33 3.64 15.00 15.76
CA VAL A 33 3.58 15.59 14.41
C VAL A 33 4.78 16.50 14.15
N ARG A 34 5.19 17.27 15.16
CA ARG A 34 6.20 18.31 15.06
C ARG A 34 7.59 17.74 14.75
N ASP A 35 7.98 16.67 15.44
CA ASP A 35 9.28 16.02 15.21
C ASP A 35 9.35 15.32 13.84
N VAL A 36 8.21 14.84 13.32
CA VAL A 36 8.11 14.24 11.97
C VAL A 36 8.18 15.30 10.87
N THR A 37 7.68 16.52 11.12
CA THR A 37 7.68 17.61 10.13
C THR A 37 8.93 18.49 10.16
N ASP A 38 9.66 18.51 11.28
CA ASP A 38 10.85 19.37 11.44
C ASP A 38 12.06 18.87 10.62
N ASP A 39 12.12 17.57 10.28
CA ASP A 39 13.08 17.02 9.31
C ASP A 39 12.43 16.87 7.93
N LEU A 40 12.90 17.67 6.96
CA LEU A 40 12.43 17.64 5.57
C LEU A 40 12.64 16.25 4.92
N THR A 41 13.71 15.55 5.31
CA THR A 41 14.03 14.22 4.79
C THR A 41 13.03 13.21 5.35
N GLY A 42 12.86 13.16 6.68
CA GLY A 42 11.86 12.36 7.36
C GLY A 42 10.45 12.59 6.84
N LEU A 43 10.04 13.85 6.66
CA LEU A 43 8.74 14.22 6.11
C LEU A 43 8.55 13.67 4.68
N THR A 44 9.55 13.80 3.81
CA THR A 44 9.46 13.32 2.43
C THR A 44 9.31 11.80 2.40
N PHE A 45 10.15 11.07 3.14
CA PHE A 45 10.03 9.61 3.24
C PHE A 45 8.68 9.18 3.82
N PHE A 46 8.23 9.84 4.88
CA PHE A 46 6.95 9.55 5.52
C PHE A 46 5.78 9.77 4.56
N THR A 47 5.80 10.85 3.79
CA THR A 47 4.77 11.16 2.79
C THR A 47 4.76 10.13 1.66
N VAL A 48 5.93 9.71 1.16
CA VAL A 48 6.04 8.67 0.13
C VAL A 48 5.50 7.34 0.65
N VAL A 49 5.83 6.95 1.88
CA VAL A 49 5.32 5.73 2.51
C VAL A 49 3.81 5.81 2.73
N ALA A 50 3.30 6.94 3.23
CA ALA A 50 1.87 7.14 3.45
C ALA A 50 1.05 7.10 2.15
N LEU A 51 1.62 7.57 1.04
CA LEU A 51 0.97 7.57 -0.28
C LEU A 51 1.20 6.28 -1.07
N SER A 52 2.12 5.41 -0.65
CA SER A 52 2.40 4.15 -1.36
C SER A 52 1.18 3.25 -1.61
N PRO A 53 0.14 3.19 -0.73
CA PRO A 53 -1.04 2.39 -0.99
C PRO A 53 -1.80 2.85 -2.25
N LEU A 54 -1.74 4.14 -2.60
CA LEU A 54 -2.38 4.68 -3.80
C LEU A 54 -1.77 4.14 -5.10
N ALA A 55 -0.49 3.74 -5.07
CA ALA A 55 0.16 3.08 -6.20
C ALA A 55 -0.06 1.55 -6.19
N VAL A 56 -0.06 0.94 -5.00
CA VAL A 56 -0.23 -0.51 -4.82
C VAL A 56 -1.65 -0.97 -5.20
N TRP A 57 -2.67 -0.22 -4.81
CA TRP A 57 -4.08 -0.55 -5.11
C TRP A 57 -4.38 -0.71 -6.60
N PRO A 58 -4.12 0.29 -7.48
CA PRO A 58 -4.40 0.15 -8.90
C PRO A 58 -3.56 -0.95 -9.55
N TYR A 59 -2.33 -1.19 -9.08
CA TYR A 59 -1.52 -2.32 -9.53
C TYR A 59 -2.17 -3.66 -9.19
N CYS A 60 -2.53 -3.88 -7.93
CA CYS A 60 -3.19 -5.11 -7.47
C CYS A 60 -4.55 -5.33 -8.13
N LEU A 61 -5.34 -4.26 -8.32
CA LEU A 61 -6.64 -4.34 -9.00
C LEU A 61 -6.50 -4.67 -10.49
N ARG A 62 -5.56 -4.03 -11.21
CA ARG A 62 -5.29 -4.33 -12.63
C ARG A 62 -4.86 -5.79 -12.80
N ARG A 63 -3.94 -6.26 -11.94
CA ARG A 63 -3.46 -7.65 -11.98
C ARG A 63 -4.59 -8.61 -11.62
N ALA A 64 -5.37 -8.34 -10.58
CA ALA A 64 -6.52 -9.14 -10.20
C ALA A 64 -7.56 -9.24 -11.34
N ALA A 65 -7.82 -8.15 -12.06
CA ALA A 65 -8.72 -8.13 -13.21
C ALA A 65 -8.18 -8.97 -14.38
N ALA A 66 -6.89 -8.87 -14.69
CA ALA A 66 -6.25 -9.69 -15.73
C ALA A 66 -6.38 -11.19 -15.41
N TRP A 67 -6.07 -11.59 -14.17
CA TRP A 67 -6.24 -12.97 -13.70
C TRP A 67 -7.68 -13.48 -13.74
N ARG A 68 -8.68 -12.58 -13.60
CA ARG A 68 -10.11 -12.93 -13.78
C ARG A 68 -10.49 -13.13 -15.24
N ARG A 69 -9.83 -12.42 -16.18
CA ARG A 69 -10.02 -12.58 -17.63
C ARG A 69 -9.29 -13.79 -18.21
N GLY A 70 -8.49 -14.50 -17.40
CA GLY A 70 -7.64 -15.60 -17.88
C GLY A 70 -6.37 -15.13 -18.58
N GLU A 71 -6.13 -13.82 -18.60
CA GLU A 71 -4.85 -13.25 -18.98
C GLU A 71 -3.87 -13.59 -17.86
N HIS A 72 -2.84 -14.37 -18.18
CA HIS A 72 -1.68 -14.55 -17.31
C HIS A 72 -0.66 -13.49 -17.73
N PRO A 73 -0.73 -12.24 -17.20
CA PRO A 73 0.24 -11.22 -17.58
C PRO A 73 1.64 -11.77 -17.25
N PRO A 74 2.55 -11.84 -18.25
CA PRO A 74 3.94 -12.19 -17.98
C PRO A 74 4.49 -11.10 -17.07
N PHE A 75 5.03 -11.55 -15.93
CA PHE A 75 5.73 -10.80 -14.88
C PHE A 75 5.37 -9.33 -14.74
#